data_AF-A0A8H5C8S7-F1
#
_entry.id   AF-A0A8H5C8S7-F1
#
_cell.length_a   1.000
_cell.length_b   1.000
_cell.length_c   1.000
_cell.angle_alpha   90.00
_cell.angle_beta   90.00
_cell.angle_gamma   90.00
#
_symmetry.space_group_name_H-M   'P 1'
#
loop_
_entity.id
_entity.type
_entity.pdbx_description
1 polymer ?
#
loop_
_entity_poly.entity_id
_entity_poly.type
_entity_poly.pdbx_seq_one_letter_code
_entity_poly.pdbx_strand_id
1 'polypeptide(L)'
;MYLQSCRADDYDDRRRDHQETPDDQLKAAIIKLGEVDPSEELGRLEIRIREHIPRNIPLLSEAFRISVTEQPFKIPYYATLLRQLHNKSDNPTEEETPIGRLILEDFWRGFQGYVDQTAWREARLCIHFLRIYSCQVDICRFNVALLRSFTAVLDEFGVSNGRAKRACLCAGEGWPILKSILDVSRRIITAIQAYIDSTAPKNGLLRLYQCFIQTASLKRTLSRPYAIYPPFDPSVLQPYVLPSVLVPPEAIEMDTLSPDTSGEETQVKKMSGPNSSLAFSQASFA
;
A
#
# COMPACT_ATOMS: atom_id res chain seq x y z
N MET A 1 1.42 41.46 -54.47
CA MET A 1 2.52 41.21 -53.51
C MET A 1 1.89 41.28 -52.11
N TYR A 2 1.40 40.15 -51.59
CA TYR A 2 0.70 40.08 -50.31
C TYR A 2 1.66 39.57 -49.22
N LEU A 3 1.79 40.41 -48.20
CA LEU A 3 2.12 40.16 -46.79
C LEU A 3 2.60 38.76 -46.42
N GLN A 4 3.85 38.68 -45.95
CA GLN A 4 4.34 37.58 -45.14
C GLN A 4 4.98 38.14 -43.86
N SER A 5 4.12 38.52 -42.91
CA SER A 5 4.49 38.71 -41.51
C SER A 5 4.32 37.35 -40.83
N CYS A 6 5.37 36.54 -40.86
CA CYS A 6 5.41 35.27 -40.15
C CYS A 6 5.84 35.51 -38.70
N ARG A 7 4.86 35.37 -37.78
CA ARG A 7 4.94 34.71 -36.47
C ARG A 7 6.29 34.84 -35.72
N ALA A 8 6.38 35.82 -34.83
CA ALA A 8 7.42 35.89 -33.80
C ALA A 8 6.87 35.76 -32.36
N ASP A 9 5.57 35.57 -32.16
CA ASP A 9 4.93 35.74 -30.83
C ASP A 9 4.53 34.43 -30.10
N ASP A 10 4.82 33.24 -30.65
CA ASP A 10 4.32 31.96 -30.08
C ASP A 10 5.29 31.27 -29.08
N TYR A 11 6.44 31.86 -28.75
CA TYR A 11 7.44 31.23 -27.88
C TYR A 11 7.46 31.72 -26.42
N ASP A 12 6.89 32.89 -26.11
CA ASP A 12 6.95 33.45 -24.76
C ASP A 12 5.90 32.87 -23.79
N ASP A 13 4.84 32.22 -24.28
CA ASP A 13 3.78 31.70 -23.39
C ASP A 13 4.14 30.36 -22.71
N ARG A 14 5.24 29.72 -23.12
CA ARG A 14 5.74 28.46 -22.49
C ARG A 14 6.57 28.68 -21.23
N ARG A 15 6.85 29.93 -20.87
CA ARG A 15 7.68 30.32 -19.72
C ARG A 15 6.91 31.08 -18.64
N ARG A 16 5.57 31.00 -18.62
CA ARG A 16 4.83 31.35 -17.41
C ARG A 16 5.18 30.34 -16.34
N ASP A 17 6.11 30.72 -15.46
CA ASP A 17 6.38 30.06 -14.20
C ASP A 17 5.02 29.77 -13.54
N HIS A 18 4.64 28.50 -13.50
CA HIS A 18 3.43 28.08 -12.80
C HIS A 18 3.65 28.45 -11.33
N GLN A 19 2.97 29.48 -10.85
CA GLN A 19 3.01 29.86 -9.45
C GLN A 19 2.38 28.71 -8.65
N GLU A 20 3.21 27.99 -7.89
CA GLU A 20 2.74 26.90 -7.03
C GLU A 20 1.75 27.45 -6.00
N THR A 21 0.55 26.88 -5.98
CA THR A 21 -0.46 27.24 -4.99
C THR A 21 -0.02 26.77 -3.59
N PRO A 22 -0.56 27.34 -2.50
CA PRO A 22 -0.29 26.86 -1.15
C PRO A 22 -0.59 25.36 -0.97
N ASP A 23 -1.62 24.88 -1.66
CA ASP A 23 -2.02 23.47 -1.74
C ASP A 23 -0.94 22.61 -2.40
N ASP A 24 -0.38 23.06 -3.54
CA ASP A 24 0.70 22.36 -4.24
C ASP A 24 1.97 22.29 -3.39
N GLN A 25 2.30 23.38 -2.69
CA GLN A 25 3.45 23.42 -1.80
C GLN A 25 3.29 22.47 -0.61
N LEU A 26 2.07 22.35 -0.07
CA LEU A 26 1.77 21.43 1.01
C LEU A 26 1.82 19.96 0.55
N LYS A 27 1.25 19.67 -0.63
CA LYS A 27 1.35 18.35 -1.29
C LYS A 27 2.82 17.98 -1.51
N ALA A 28 3.62 18.88 -2.06
CA ALA A 28 5.04 18.68 -2.28
C ALA A 28 5.80 18.45 -0.97
N ALA A 29 5.48 19.18 0.10
CA ALA A 29 6.09 18.99 1.41
C ALA A 29 5.78 17.60 2.00
N ILE A 30 4.54 17.10 1.85
CA ILE A 30 4.18 15.75 2.28
C ILE A 30 4.94 14.70 1.47
N ILE A 31 5.06 14.88 0.15
CA ILE A 31 5.79 13.94 -0.71
C ILE A 31 7.28 13.91 -0.37
N LYS A 32 7.88 15.08 -0.12
CA LYS A 32 9.31 15.22 0.20
C LYS A 32 9.68 14.90 1.65
N LEU A 33 8.71 14.58 2.51
CA LEU A 33 8.98 14.21 3.91
C LEU A 33 10.10 13.16 3.99
N GLY A 34 11.07 13.38 4.89
CA GLY A 34 12.22 12.53 5.10
C GLY A 34 13.30 12.59 4.03
N GLU A 35 13.35 13.67 3.24
CA GLU A 35 14.52 14.00 2.39
C GLU A 35 15.67 14.63 3.18
N VAL A 36 15.37 15.39 4.25
CA VAL A 36 16.37 15.97 5.15
C VAL A 36 16.41 15.19 6.47
N ASP A 37 15.83 15.72 7.55
CA ASP A 37 15.68 15.03 8.84
C ASP A 37 14.20 14.71 9.07
N PRO A 38 13.80 13.43 8.92
CA PRO A 38 12.42 13.03 9.11
C PRO A 38 11.86 13.39 10.49
N SER A 39 12.69 13.42 11.55
CA SER A 39 12.21 13.60 12.92
C SER A 39 11.80 15.06 13.18
N GLU A 40 12.61 16.01 12.70
CA GLU A 40 12.27 17.44 12.76
C GLU A 40 11.16 17.81 11.77
N GLU A 41 11.23 17.27 10.54
CA GLU A 41 10.24 17.55 9.50
C GLU A 41 8.85 17.10 9.89
N LEU A 42 8.70 15.95 10.58
CA LEU A 42 7.42 15.44 11.04
C LEU A 42 6.65 16.47 11.87
N GLY A 43 7.30 17.06 12.87
CA GLY A 43 6.67 18.07 13.74
C GLY A 43 6.32 19.35 12.99
N ARG A 44 7.22 19.85 12.14
CA ARG A 44 6.97 21.06 11.33
C ARG A 44 5.82 20.85 10.34
N LEU A 45 5.79 19.69 9.68
CA LEU A 45 4.78 19.35 8.71
C LEU A 45 3.42 19.12 9.36
N GLU A 46 3.38 18.52 10.56
CA GLU A 46 2.15 18.41 11.35
C GLU A 46 1.53 19.79 11.59
N ILE A 47 2.32 20.74 12.12
CA ILE A 47 1.86 22.11 12.40
C ILE A 47 1.35 22.76 11.10
N ARG A 48 2.14 22.68 10.02
CA ARG A 48 1.77 23.25 8.72
C ARG A 48 0.44 22.69 8.19
N ILE A 49 0.20 21.38 8.32
CA ILE A 49 -1.06 20.76 7.90
C ILE A 49 -2.24 21.26 8.76
N ARG A 50 -2.04 21.44 10.07
CA ARG A 50 -3.10 21.92 10.99
C ARG A 50 -3.47 23.38 10.76
N GLU A 51 -2.47 24.21 10.47
CA GLU A 51 -2.63 25.65 10.19
C GLU A 51 -3.16 25.95 8.79
N HIS A 52 -3.09 24.99 7.87
CA HIS A 52 -3.54 25.17 6.49
C HIS A 52 -5.07 25.26 6.39
N ILE A 53 -5.55 26.45 6.01
CA ILE A 53 -6.97 26.77 5.86
C ILE A 53 -7.20 27.38 4.46
N PRO A 54 -8.14 26.88 3.65
CA PRO A 54 -9.08 25.79 3.94
C PRO A 54 -8.44 24.40 3.92
N ARG A 55 -9.01 23.48 4.70
CA ARG A 55 -8.53 22.08 4.77
C ARG A 55 -8.97 21.31 3.51
N ASN A 56 -8.06 21.10 2.58
CA ASN A 56 -8.29 20.29 1.37
C ASN A 56 -7.99 18.80 1.64
N ILE A 57 -8.92 18.10 2.30
CA ILE A 57 -8.75 16.68 2.69
C ILE A 57 -8.45 15.76 1.49
N PRO A 58 -9.12 15.86 0.33
CA PRO A 58 -8.81 15.04 -0.83
C PRO A 58 -7.35 15.18 -1.29
N LEU A 59 -6.84 16.42 -1.33
CA LEU A 59 -5.45 16.69 -1.73
C LEU A 59 -4.44 16.13 -0.72
N LEU A 60 -4.67 16.32 0.57
CA LEU A 60 -3.82 15.75 1.62
C LEU A 60 -3.79 14.23 1.52
N SER A 61 -4.97 13.61 1.41
CA SER A 61 -5.09 12.16 1.30
C SER A 61 -4.43 11.61 0.04
N GLU A 62 -4.59 12.29 -1.09
CA GLU A 62 -3.88 11.97 -2.33
C GLU A 62 -2.36 12.05 -2.16
N ALA A 63 -1.86 13.09 -1.49
CA ALA A 63 -0.44 13.22 -1.17
C ALA A 63 0.07 12.02 -0.35
N PHE A 64 -0.67 11.61 0.69
CA PHE A 64 -0.36 10.39 1.45
C PHE A 64 -0.34 9.13 0.57
N ARG A 65 -1.31 8.97 -0.33
CA ARG A 65 -1.36 7.82 -1.25
C ARG A 65 -0.14 7.79 -2.16
N ILE A 66 0.17 8.89 -2.84
CA ILE A 66 1.36 9.02 -3.72
C ILE A 66 2.63 8.72 -2.93
N SER A 67 2.78 9.33 -1.75
CA SER A 67 3.91 9.11 -0.86
C SER A 67 4.11 7.63 -0.50
N VAL A 68 3.02 6.94 -0.14
CA VAL A 68 3.06 5.52 0.23
C VAL A 68 3.38 4.62 -0.97
N THR A 69 2.86 4.93 -2.16
CA THR A 69 3.06 4.09 -3.36
C THR A 69 4.39 4.34 -4.06
N GLU A 70 4.88 5.57 -4.05
CA GLU A 70 6.11 5.96 -4.75
C GLU A 70 7.35 5.88 -3.85
N GLN A 71 7.20 6.04 -2.53
CA GLN A 71 8.32 6.05 -1.58
C GLN A 71 8.10 5.06 -0.42
N PRO A 72 8.01 3.74 -0.70
CA PRO A 72 7.60 2.75 0.29
C PRO A 72 8.56 2.62 1.48
N PHE A 73 9.84 2.95 1.31
CA PHE A 73 10.83 2.94 2.40
C PHE A 73 10.54 4.01 3.47
N LYS A 74 9.74 5.04 3.14
CA LYS A 74 9.33 6.11 4.06
C LYS A 74 7.99 5.88 4.74
N ILE A 75 7.30 4.77 4.43
CA ILE A 75 5.99 4.41 5.01
C ILE A 75 5.92 4.59 6.55
N PRO A 76 6.93 4.18 7.35
CA PRO A 76 6.88 4.36 8.80
C PRO A 76 6.72 5.84 9.23
N TYR A 77 7.32 6.77 8.51
CA TYR A 77 7.23 8.20 8.77
C TYR A 77 5.85 8.74 8.42
N TYR A 78 5.31 8.39 7.25
CA TYR A 78 3.93 8.76 6.89
C TYR A 78 2.91 8.22 7.89
N ALA A 79 3.06 6.97 8.35
CA ALA A 79 2.17 6.40 9.35
C ALA A 79 2.25 7.16 10.70
N THR A 80 3.44 7.64 11.04
CA THR A 80 3.68 8.44 12.25
C THR A 80 3.08 9.83 12.13
N LEU A 81 3.23 10.49 10.97
CA LEU A 81 2.58 11.76 10.68
C LEU A 81 1.05 11.65 10.80
N LEU A 82 0.46 10.62 10.18
CA LEU A 82 -0.99 10.41 10.25
C LEU A 82 -1.47 10.16 11.69
N ARG A 83 -0.66 9.45 12.49
CA ARG A 83 -0.92 9.26 13.93
C ARG A 83 -0.87 10.59 14.68
N GLN A 84 0.12 11.43 14.44
CA GLN A 84 0.21 12.74 15.08
C GLN A 84 -1.00 13.62 14.74
N LEU A 85 -1.38 13.66 13.45
CA LEU A 85 -2.57 14.36 12.95
C LEU A 85 -3.89 13.84 13.54
N HIS A 86 -3.88 12.66 14.15
CA HIS A 86 -5.03 12.10 14.85
C HIS A 86 -5.20 12.62 16.28
N ASN A 87 -4.18 13.26 16.86
CA ASN A 87 -4.31 14.00 18.10
C ASN A 87 -5.23 15.20 17.89
N LYS A 88 -6.11 15.46 18.85
CA LYS A 88 -6.97 16.65 18.82
C LYS A 88 -6.13 17.94 18.89
N SER A 89 -6.71 19.05 18.44
CA SER A 89 -6.09 20.37 18.58
C SER A 89 -5.91 20.73 20.06
N ASP A 90 -5.08 21.74 20.37
CA ASP A 90 -4.85 22.19 21.75
C ASP A 90 -6.13 22.71 22.43
N ASN A 91 -7.14 23.12 21.65
CA ASN A 91 -8.45 23.59 22.11
C ASN A 91 -9.57 22.75 21.47
N PRO A 92 -9.71 21.47 21.84
CA PRO A 92 -10.64 20.57 21.17
C PRO A 92 -12.09 20.96 21.49
N THR A 93 -12.90 21.13 20.46
CA THR A 93 -14.37 21.16 20.63
C THR A 93 -14.87 19.70 20.73
N GLU A 94 -15.96 19.45 21.48
CA GLU A 94 -16.49 18.08 21.63
C GLU A 94 -16.86 17.41 20.30
N GLU A 95 -17.23 18.21 19.29
CA GLU A 95 -17.60 17.76 17.94
C GLU A 95 -16.43 17.73 16.94
N GLU A 96 -15.22 18.13 17.34
CA GLU A 96 -14.09 18.21 16.40
C GLU A 96 -13.64 16.80 15.98
N THR A 97 -13.85 16.48 14.71
CA THR A 97 -13.28 15.27 14.10
C THR A 97 -11.79 15.52 13.81
N PRO A 98 -10.86 14.69 14.34
CA PRO A 98 -9.43 14.87 14.10
C PRO A 98 -9.11 14.86 12.60
N ILE A 99 -8.22 15.73 12.16
CA ILE A 99 -7.83 15.83 10.75
C ILE A 99 -7.24 14.51 10.22
N GLY A 100 -6.47 13.80 11.05
CA GLY A 100 -5.96 12.47 10.71
C GLY A 100 -7.07 11.45 10.43
N ARG A 101 -8.24 11.57 11.07
CA ARG A 101 -9.39 10.72 10.78
C ARG A 101 -9.96 11.03 9.40
N LEU A 102 -10.19 12.30 9.09
CA LEU A 102 -10.71 12.72 7.78
C LEU A 102 -9.79 12.28 6.64
N ILE A 103 -8.47 12.43 6.83
CA ILE A 103 -7.46 11.96 5.87
C ILE A 103 -7.54 10.44 5.71
N LEU A 104 -7.62 9.68 6.81
CA LEU A 104 -7.72 8.22 6.77
C LEU A 104 -8.99 7.74 6.06
N GLU A 105 -10.12 8.42 6.28
CA GLU A 105 -11.39 8.13 5.61
C GLU A 105 -11.30 8.31 4.10
N ASP A 106 -10.72 9.42 3.63
CA ASP A 106 -10.50 9.63 2.20
C ASP A 106 -9.42 8.71 1.63
N PHE A 107 -8.37 8.41 2.43
CA PHE A 107 -7.29 7.50 2.04
C PHE A 107 -7.86 6.12 1.75
N TRP A 108 -8.79 5.67 2.59
CA TRP A 108 -9.49 4.41 2.41
C TRP A 108 -10.29 4.36 1.11
N ARG A 109 -10.99 5.43 0.74
CA ARG A 109 -11.72 5.50 -0.54
C ARG A 109 -10.76 5.36 -1.72
N GLY A 110 -9.62 6.05 -1.68
CA GLY A 110 -8.58 5.90 -2.71
C GLY A 110 -7.97 4.50 -2.75
N PHE A 111 -7.76 3.87 -1.58
CA PHE A 111 -7.32 2.48 -1.48
C PHE A 111 -8.33 1.50 -2.07
N GLN A 112 -9.63 1.67 -1.80
CA GLN A 112 -10.68 0.87 -2.42
C GLN A 112 -10.64 1.03 -3.94
N GLY A 113 -10.40 2.23 -4.46
CA GLY A 113 -10.18 2.46 -5.90
C GLY A 113 -9.03 1.62 -6.49
N TYR A 114 -7.92 1.44 -5.76
CA TYR A 114 -6.85 0.53 -6.18
C TYR A 114 -7.27 -0.94 -6.16
N VAL A 115 -8.07 -1.35 -5.19
CA VAL A 115 -8.63 -2.71 -5.12
C VAL A 115 -9.59 -2.96 -6.28
N ASP A 116 -10.47 -2.00 -6.57
CA ASP A 116 -11.47 -2.06 -7.63
C ASP A 116 -10.82 -2.16 -9.02
N GLN A 117 -9.73 -1.42 -9.23
CA GLN A 117 -8.97 -1.42 -10.48
C GLN A 117 -7.96 -2.57 -10.55
N THR A 118 -7.90 -3.44 -9.54
CA THR A 118 -6.90 -4.52 -9.43
C THR A 118 -5.45 -4.03 -9.49
N ALA A 119 -5.19 -2.80 -9.02
CA ALA A 119 -3.88 -2.19 -8.86
C ALA A 119 -3.14 -2.82 -7.66
N TRP A 120 -2.76 -4.09 -7.80
CA TRP A 120 -2.27 -4.93 -6.70
C TRP A 120 -0.97 -4.42 -6.05
N ARG A 121 -0.14 -3.68 -6.79
CA ARG A 121 1.11 -3.12 -6.24
C ARG A 121 0.76 -2.01 -5.25
N GLU A 122 -0.06 -1.07 -5.67
CA GLU A 122 -0.49 0.10 -4.90
C GLU A 122 -1.31 -0.35 -3.68
N ALA A 123 -2.26 -1.27 -3.88
CA ALA A 123 -3.04 -1.86 -2.81
C ALA A 123 -2.16 -2.53 -1.74
N ARG A 124 -1.13 -3.28 -2.14
CA ARG A 124 -0.18 -3.89 -1.19
C ARG A 124 0.60 -2.85 -0.39
N LEU A 125 1.08 -1.78 -1.02
CA LEU A 125 1.81 -0.71 -0.33
C LEU A 125 0.91 0.04 0.66
N CYS A 126 -0.34 0.29 0.29
CA CYS A 126 -1.36 0.82 1.21
C CYS A 126 -1.58 -0.13 2.40
N ILE A 127 -1.64 -1.45 2.19
CA ILE A 127 -1.75 -2.44 3.27
C ILE A 127 -0.55 -2.38 4.23
N HIS A 128 0.67 -2.21 3.72
CA HIS A 128 1.87 -2.03 4.57
C HIS A 128 1.76 -0.77 5.42
N PHE A 129 1.34 0.34 4.83
CA PHE A 129 1.09 1.59 5.55
C PHE A 129 0.05 1.42 6.65
N LEU A 130 -1.10 0.84 6.31
CA LEU A 130 -2.21 0.57 7.22
C LEU A 130 -1.82 -0.38 8.36
N ARG A 131 -1.02 -1.41 8.08
CA ARG A 131 -0.45 -2.32 9.08
C ARG A 131 0.43 -1.58 10.08
N ILE A 132 1.36 -0.76 9.59
CA ILE A 132 2.27 0.00 10.45
C ILE A 132 1.50 1.02 11.27
N TYR A 133 0.57 1.76 10.66
CA TYR A 133 -0.31 2.69 11.36
C TYR A 133 -1.10 2.02 12.48
N SER A 134 -1.72 0.87 12.21
CA SER A 134 -2.51 0.13 13.19
C SER A 134 -1.68 -0.37 14.37
N CYS A 135 -0.41 -0.72 14.17
CA CYS A 135 0.50 -1.09 15.25
C CYS A 135 0.76 0.05 16.24
N GLN A 136 0.53 1.31 15.83
CA GLN A 136 0.79 2.47 16.67
C GLN A 136 -0.44 2.95 17.46
N VAL A 137 -1.65 2.64 16.97
CA VAL A 137 -2.92 3.11 17.55
C VAL A 137 -3.70 1.96 18.21
N ASP A 138 -3.10 0.76 18.29
CA ASP A 138 -3.72 -0.48 18.82
C ASP A 138 -5.07 -0.83 18.17
N ILE A 139 -5.28 -0.40 16.91
CA ILE A 139 -6.46 -0.73 16.11
C ILE A 139 -6.25 -2.09 15.43
N CYS A 140 -5.97 -3.09 16.25
CA CYS A 140 -5.65 -4.45 15.84
C CYS A 140 -6.78 -5.13 15.05
N ARG A 141 -8.04 -4.80 15.36
CA ARG A 141 -9.23 -5.38 14.72
C ARG A 141 -9.38 -4.98 13.26
N PHE A 142 -8.88 -3.81 12.89
CA PHE A 142 -9.01 -3.27 11.55
C PHE A 142 -8.30 -4.15 10.50
N ASN A 143 -7.04 -4.54 10.74
CA ASN A 143 -6.31 -5.37 9.78
C ASN A 143 -6.99 -6.73 9.58
N VAL A 144 -7.61 -7.32 10.60
CA VAL A 144 -8.21 -8.65 10.47
C VAL A 144 -9.34 -8.68 9.42
N ALA A 145 -10.25 -7.70 9.45
CA ALA A 145 -11.37 -7.67 8.50
C ALA A 145 -10.87 -7.48 7.06
N LEU A 146 -9.90 -6.58 6.88
CA LEU A 146 -9.22 -6.37 5.61
C LEU A 146 -8.56 -7.66 5.09
N LEU A 147 -7.74 -8.30 5.92
CA LEU A 147 -7.05 -9.53 5.55
C LEU A 147 -8.03 -10.67 5.24
N ARG A 148 -9.16 -10.74 5.94
CA ARG A 148 -10.23 -11.70 5.65
C ARG A 148 -10.83 -11.50 4.27
N SER A 149 -11.06 -10.25 3.85
CA SER A 149 -11.59 -9.96 2.51
C SER A 149 -10.64 -10.48 1.41
N PHE A 150 -9.32 -10.34 1.60
CA PHE A 150 -8.33 -10.90 0.66
C PHE A 150 -8.24 -12.42 0.73
N THR A 151 -8.35 -13.04 1.91
CA THR A 151 -8.34 -14.52 1.98
C THR A 151 -9.61 -15.15 1.43
N ALA A 152 -10.75 -14.46 1.45
CA ALA A 152 -11.99 -14.96 0.88
C ALA A 152 -11.86 -15.23 -0.63
N VAL A 153 -11.00 -14.47 -1.32
CA VAL A 153 -10.66 -14.68 -2.74
C VAL A 153 -10.08 -16.07 -3.01
N LEU A 154 -9.40 -16.68 -2.04
CA LEU A 154 -8.80 -18.01 -2.19
C LEU A 154 -9.84 -19.13 -2.19
N ASP A 155 -11.03 -18.86 -1.64
CA ASP A 155 -12.15 -19.77 -1.57
C ASP A 155 -13.16 -19.55 -2.72
N GLU A 156 -12.93 -18.56 -3.59
CA GLU A 156 -13.81 -18.26 -4.72
C GLU A 156 -13.70 -19.32 -5.82
N PHE A 157 -14.85 -19.80 -6.31
CA PHE A 157 -14.90 -20.75 -7.41
C PHE A 157 -14.40 -20.11 -8.71
N GLY A 158 -13.51 -20.81 -9.42
CA GLY A 158 -13.01 -20.36 -10.72
C GLY A 158 -12.03 -19.19 -10.66
N VAL A 159 -11.52 -18.82 -9.49
CA VAL A 159 -10.52 -17.74 -9.34
C VAL A 159 -9.25 -18.04 -10.15
N SER A 160 -8.72 -17.05 -10.86
CA SER A 160 -7.45 -17.22 -11.57
C SER A 160 -6.29 -17.41 -10.58
N ASN A 161 -5.26 -18.17 -10.98
CA ASN A 161 -4.04 -18.31 -10.18
C ASN A 161 -3.36 -16.94 -9.94
N GLY A 162 -3.45 -16.03 -10.92
CA GLY A 162 -2.91 -14.67 -10.82
C GLY A 162 -3.55 -13.90 -9.67
N ARG A 163 -4.89 -13.81 -9.63
CA ARG A 163 -5.63 -13.12 -8.57
C ARG A 163 -5.48 -13.79 -7.22
N ALA A 164 -5.59 -15.12 -7.15
CA ALA A 164 -5.37 -15.85 -5.90
C ALA A 164 -3.96 -15.59 -5.33
N LYS A 165 -2.93 -15.60 -6.18
CA LYS A 165 -1.54 -15.26 -5.78
C LYS A 165 -1.44 -13.83 -5.25
N ARG A 166 -2.04 -12.85 -5.92
CA ARG A 166 -2.00 -11.43 -5.49
C ARG A 166 -2.75 -11.21 -4.18
N ALA A 167 -3.95 -11.78 -4.04
CA ALA A 167 -4.73 -11.70 -2.82
C ALA A 167 -4.02 -12.39 -1.63
N CYS A 168 -3.41 -13.54 -1.87
CA CYS A 168 -2.56 -14.23 -0.88
C CYS A 168 -1.38 -13.35 -0.43
N LEU A 169 -0.70 -12.66 -1.36
CA LEU A 169 0.39 -11.73 -1.01
C LEU A 169 -0.11 -10.53 -0.18
N CYS A 170 -1.25 -9.93 -0.54
CA CYS A 170 -1.88 -8.88 0.26
C CYS A 170 -2.17 -9.36 1.69
N ALA A 171 -2.76 -10.54 1.83
CA ALA A 171 -3.12 -11.12 3.11
C ALA A 171 -1.89 -11.51 3.96
N GLY A 172 -0.84 -12.04 3.33
CA GLY A 172 0.39 -12.42 4.00
C GLY A 172 1.21 -11.21 4.49
N GLU A 173 1.25 -10.14 3.70
CA GLU A 173 2.07 -8.96 4.01
C GLU A 173 1.42 -8.00 5.02
N GLY A 174 0.10 -7.88 5.00
CA GLY A 174 -0.64 -7.09 5.99
C GLY A 174 -0.72 -7.76 7.37
N TRP A 175 -0.14 -8.95 7.53
CA TRP A 175 -0.16 -9.70 8.77
C TRP A 175 0.34 -8.87 9.97
N PRO A 176 -0.51 -8.67 11.01
CA PRO A 176 -0.14 -7.84 12.15
C PRO A 176 0.98 -8.50 12.95
N ILE A 177 1.97 -7.71 13.36
CA ILE A 177 3.10 -8.18 14.20
C ILE A 177 2.63 -8.49 15.64
N LEU A 178 1.37 -8.21 15.99
CA LEU A 178 0.88 -8.29 17.36
C LEU A 178 0.48 -9.71 17.79
N LYS A 179 1.15 -10.17 18.85
CA LYS A 179 0.95 -11.48 19.49
C LYS A 179 -0.46 -11.67 20.08
N SER A 180 -1.18 -10.59 20.36
CA SER A 180 -2.53 -10.61 20.96
C SER A 180 -3.65 -11.04 20.00
N ILE A 181 -3.39 -11.10 18.68
CA ILE A 181 -4.42 -11.43 17.67
C ILE A 181 -4.35 -12.90 17.21
N LEU A 182 -3.37 -13.67 17.71
CA LEU A 182 -2.98 -15.00 17.21
C LEU A 182 -4.15 -15.98 16.96
N ASP A 183 -5.20 -15.95 17.78
CA ASP A 183 -6.35 -16.84 17.59
C ASP A 183 -7.24 -16.47 16.41
N VAL A 184 -7.52 -15.17 16.20
CA VAL A 184 -8.33 -14.67 15.08
C VAL A 184 -7.59 -14.84 13.74
N SER A 185 -6.27 -14.79 13.85
CA SER A 185 -5.25 -14.96 12.84
C SER A 185 -5.16 -16.39 12.26
N ARG A 186 -5.60 -17.43 12.99
CA ARG A 186 -5.43 -18.84 12.57
C ARG A 186 -6.13 -19.15 11.24
N ARG A 187 -7.35 -18.65 11.03
CA ARG A 187 -8.11 -18.90 9.78
C ARG A 187 -7.41 -18.34 8.55
N ILE A 188 -6.85 -17.13 8.67
CA ILE A 188 -6.09 -16.49 7.60
C ILE A 188 -4.84 -17.32 7.26
N ILE A 189 -4.09 -17.77 8.28
CA ILE A 189 -2.92 -18.64 8.09
C ILE A 189 -3.32 -19.94 7.39
N THR A 190 -4.39 -20.60 7.87
CA THR A 190 -4.84 -21.87 7.29
C THR A 190 -5.24 -21.71 5.83
N ALA A 191 -5.97 -20.65 5.47
CA ALA A 191 -6.35 -20.38 4.08
C ALA A 191 -5.11 -20.14 3.18
N ILE A 192 -4.18 -19.30 3.64
CA ILE A 192 -2.91 -19.04 2.94
C ILE A 192 -2.12 -20.35 2.77
N GLN A 193 -2.02 -21.16 3.81
CA GLN A 193 -1.29 -22.43 3.78
C GLN A 193 -1.91 -23.42 2.80
N ALA A 194 -3.24 -23.58 2.84
CA ALA A 194 -3.96 -24.46 1.91
C ALA A 194 -3.73 -24.04 0.45
N TYR A 195 -3.76 -22.74 0.17
CA TYR A 195 -3.44 -22.22 -1.16
C TYR A 195 -1.98 -22.50 -1.57
N ILE A 196 -1.01 -22.27 -0.68
CA ILE A 196 0.40 -22.58 -0.94
C ILE A 196 0.58 -24.07 -1.24
N ASP A 197 -0.03 -24.95 -0.45
CA ASP A 197 0.09 -26.39 -0.64
C ASP A 197 -0.52 -26.86 -1.97
N SER A 198 -1.65 -26.26 -2.39
CA SER A 198 -2.27 -26.53 -3.69
C SER A 198 -1.43 -26.07 -4.89
N THR A 199 -0.50 -25.12 -4.69
CA THR A 199 0.33 -24.51 -5.74
C THR A 199 1.81 -24.90 -5.67
N ALA A 200 2.22 -25.59 -4.58
CA ALA A 200 3.59 -25.92 -4.23
C ALA A 200 4.44 -26.66 -5.28
N PRO A 201 3.92 -27.58 -6.13
CA PRO A 201 4.77 -28.24 -7.12
C PRO A 201 5.25 -27.32 -8.26
N LYS A 202 4.75 -26.08 -8.35
CA LYS A 202 5.01 -25.19 -9.51
C LYS A 202 5.75 -23.88 -9.19
N ASN A 203 5.87 -23.46 -7.91
CA ASN A 203 6.31 -22.09 -7.58
C ASN A 203 7.18 -21.99 -6.31
N GLY A 204 8.51 -22.15 -6.44
CA GLY A 204 9.47 -21.97 -5.34
C GLY A 204 9.48 -20.56 -4.70
N LEU A 205 8.98 -19.55 -5.41
CA LEU A 205 8.81 -18.17 -4.92
C LEU A 205 7.85 -18.07 -3.73
N LEU A 206 6.77 -18.85 -3.71
CA LEU A 206 5.80 -18.83 -2.60
C LEU A 206 6.40 -19.40 -1.31
N ARG A 207 7.32 -20.37 -1.40
CA ARG A 207 8.07 -20.89 -0.24
C ARG A 207 9.08 -19.89 0.33
N LEU A 208 9.74 -19.09 -0.52
CA LEU A 208 10.60 -18.00 -0.05
C LEU A 208 9.78 -16.92 0.67
N TYR A 209 8.57 -16.63 0.18
CA TYR A 209 7.63 -15.74 0.86
C TYR A 209 7.11 -16.32 2.18
N GLN A 210 6.84 -17.62 2.25
CA GLN A 210 6.49 -18.28 3.51
C GLN A 210 7.63 -18.17 4.53
N CYS A 211 8.87 -18.39 4.11
CA CYS A 211 10.06 -18.15 4.93
C CYS A 211 10.14 -16.67 5.36
N PHE A 212 9.84 -15.72 4.46
CA PHE A 212 9.81 -14.30 4.76
C PHE A 212 8.69 -13.93 5.73
N ILE A 213 7.48 -14.48 5.62
CA ILE A 213 6.37 -14.23 6.57
C ILE A 213 6.71 -14.82 7.94
N GLN A 214 7.34 -16.01 7.99
CA GLN A 214 7.77 -16.65 9.24
C GLN A 214 8.93 -15.88 9.91
N THR A 215 9.85 -15.32 9.11
CA THR A 215 11.01 -14.53 9.59
C THR A 215 10.71 -13.03 9.76
N ALA A 216 9.64 -12.52 9.14
CA ALA A 216 9.10 -11.16 9.29
C ALA A 216 8.46 -10.90 10.67
N SER A 217 8.75 -11.77 11.64
CA SER A 217 9.16 -11.34 12.98
C SER A 217 10.40 -10.41 12.96
N LEU A 218 10.46 -9.47 12.01
CA LEU A 218 11.39 -8.35 11.90
C LEU A 218 10.98 -7.31 12.95
N LYS A 219 11.14 -7.68 14.21
CA LYS A 219 11.12 -6.72 15.31
C LYS A 219 12.31 -5.75 15.26
N ARG A 220 13.28 -5.93 14.35
CA ARG A 220 14.61 -5.30 14.43
C ARG A 220 15.08 -4.48 13.23
N THR A 221 14.39 -4.45 12.08
CA THR A 221 14.94 -3.78 10.87
C THR A 221 14.13 -2.61 10.32
N LEU A 222 12.85 -2.47 10.69
CA LEU A 222 12.06 -1.33 10.26
C LEU A 222 12.30 -0.15 11.22
N SER A 223 12.61 1.01 10.65
CA SER A 223 12.61 2.27 11.38
C SER A 223 11.28 2.44 12.11
N ARG A 224 11.33 2.79 13.40
CA ARG A 224 10.16 3.02 14.24
C ARG A 224 10.15 4.48 14.69
N PRO A 225 9.94 5.43 13.77
CA PRO A 225 9.88 6.85 14.13
C PRO A 225 8.80 7.12 15.17
N TYR A 226 7.75 6.31 15.22
CA TYR A 226 6.72 6.39 16.24
C TYR A 226 7.16 6.03 17.67
N ALA A 227 8.35 5.44 17.87
CA ALA A 227 8.84 4.99 19.18
C ALA A 227 9.33 6.14 20.07
N ILE A 228 9.67 7.30 19.49
CA ILE A 228 10.04 8.51 20.26
C ILE A 228 8.83 9.28 20.79
N TYR A 229 7.63 8.97 20.28
CA TYR A 229 6.38 9.59 20.71
C TYR A 229 5.76 8.78 21.86
N PRO A 230 5.08 9.44 22.82
CA PRO A 230 4.42 8.74 23.91
C PRO A 230 3.43 7.70 23.38
N PRO A 231 3.14 6.61 24.13
CA PRO A 231 2.12 5.65 23.75
C PRO A 231 0.79 6.35 23.46
N PHE A 232 0.05 5.81 22.50
CA PHE A 232 -1.23 6.40 22.12
C PHE A 232 -2.27 6.18 23.24
N ASP A 233 -2.97 7.23 23.68
CA ASP A 233 -4.03 7.13 24.69
C ASP A 233 -5.35 6.70 24.03
N PRO A 234 -5.84 5.46 24.27
CA PRO A 234 -7.09 4.96 23.68
C PRO A 234 -8.33 5.76 24.10
N SER A 235 -8.25 6.56 25.17
CA SER A 235 -9.35 7.42 25.62
C SER A 235 -9.57 8.62 24.70
N VAL A 236 -8.51 9.07 24.00
CA VAL A 236 -8.54 10.23 23.12
C VAL A 236 -9.09 9.88 21.74
N LEU A 237 -8.95 8.62 21.32
CA LEU A 237 -9.23 8.18 19.97
C LEU A 237 -10.03 6.89 20.02
N GLN A 238 -11.31 7.00 19.71
CA GLN A 238 -12.11 5.81 19.46
C GLN A 238 -11.51 5.08 18.25
N PRO A 239 -11.20 3.77 18.36
CA PRO A 239 -10.69 2.99 17.25
C PRO A 239 -11.57 3.19 16.01
N TYR A 240 -11.00 3.81 14.98
CA TYR A 240 -11.76 4.04 13.75
C TYR A 240 -12.01 2.70 13.07
N VAL A 241 -13.28 2.36 12.90
CA VAL A 241 -13.71 1.16 12.18
C VAL A 241 -13.81 1.54 10.71
N LEU A 242 -12.80 1.18 9.93
CA LEU A 242 -12.83 1.35 8.48
C LEU A 242 -13.96 0.49 7.88
N PRO A 243 -14.61 0.96 6.80
CA PRO A 243 -15.60 0.18 6.06
C PRO A 243 -15.04 -1.19 5.65
N SER A 244 -15.92 -2.17 5.40
CA SER A 244 -15.46 -3.44 4.82
C SER A 244 -14.89 -3.20 3.41
N VAL A 245 -13.76 -3.84 3.10
CA VAL A 245 -13.28 -3.95 1.71
C VAL A 245 -14.02 -5.08 1.02
N LEU A 246 -14.39 -4.84 -0.23
CA LEU A 246 -14.78 -5.88 -1.15
C LEU A 246 -13.69 -5.97 -2.20
N VAL A 247 -13.12 -7.17 -2.37
CA VAL A 247 -12.24 -7.44 -3.51
C VAL A 247 -13.15 -7.81 -4.67
N PRO A 248 -13.18 -7.04 -5.77
CA PRO A 248 -14.07 -7.33 -6.88
C PRO A 248 -13.77 -8.72 -7.45
N PRO A 249 -14.79 -9.45 -7.93
CA PRO A 249 -14.58 -10.67 -8.71
C PRO A 249 -13.85 -10.31 -10.02
N GLU A 250 -13.10 -11.27 -10.58
CA GLU A 250 -12.61 -11.14 -11.95
C GLU A 250 -13.81 -11.13 -12.90
N ALA A 251 -13.85 -10.16 -13.81
CA ALA A 251 -14.71 -10.29 -14.98
C ALA A 251 -14.19 -11.50 -15.75
N ILE A 252 -14.95 -12.60 -15.71
CA ILE A 252 -14.72 -13.72 -16.62
C ILE A 252 -15.11 -13.18 -17.99
N GLU A 253 -14.13 -12.70 -18.75
CA GLU A 253 -14.29 -12.51 -20.17
C GLU A 253 -14.62 -13.90 -20.72
N MET A 254 -15.91 -14.16 -20.94
CA MET A 254 -16.39 -15.27 -21.73
C MET A 254 -15.93 -14.99 -23.16
N ASP A 255 -14.64 -15.16 -23.41
CA ASP A 255 -14.12 -15.22 -24.75
C ASP A 255 -14.88 -16.35 -25.44
N THR A 256 -15.69 -15.91 -26.39
CA THR A 256 -16.46 -16.71 -27.32
C THR A 256 -15.60 -17.86 -27.78
N LEU A 257 -15.94 -19.07 -27.31
CA LEU A 257 -15.55 -20.31 -27.96
C LEU A 257 -16.07 -20.21 -29.39
N SER A 258 -15.28 -19.65 -30.30
CA SER A 258 -15.46 -19.88 -31.72
C SER A 258 -15.05 -21.34 -31.93
N PRO A 259 -15.98 -22.24 -32.26
CA PRO A 259 -15.56 -23.47 -32.90
C PRO A 259 -15.02 -23.08 -34.28
N ASP A 260 -14.09 -23.88 -34.81
CA ASP A 260 -13.38 -23.71 -36.07
C ASP A 260 -12.05 -22.94 -35.89
N THR A 261 -10.87 -23.46 -36.23
CA THR A 261 -10.54 -24.33 -37.35
C THR A 261 -9.28 -25.16 -37.07
N SER A 262 -9.29 -26.36 -37.62
CA SER A 262 -8.22 -27.34 -37.76
C SER A 262 -6.83 -26.80 -38.16
N GLY A 263 -5.80 -27.41 -37.56
CA GLY A 263 -4.58 -27.82 -38.26
C GLY A 263 -3.48 -26.78 -38.47
N GLU A 264 -2.40 -26.86 -37.69
CA GLU A 264 -1.04 -27.12 -38.22
C GLU A 264 -0.03 -27.16 -37.06
N GLU A 265 0.55 -28.35 -36.85
CA GLU A 265 1.71 -28.55 -36.01
C GLU A 265 2.93 -27.90 -36.66
N THR A 266 3.52 -26.88 -36.05
CA THR A 266 4.88 -26.47 -36.36
C THR A 266 5.79 -26.79 -35.18
N GLN A 267 6.62 -27.82 -35.37
CA GLN A 267 7.66 -28.25 -34.44
C GLN A 267 8.71 -27.15 -34.25
N VAL A 268 8.84 -26.64 -33.02
CA VAL A 268 9.95 -25.72 -32.66
C VAL A 268 11.18 -26.55 -32.27
N LYS A 269 12.23 -26.35 -33.07
CA LYS A 269 13.57 -26.94 -32.98
C LYS A 269 14.23 -26.61 -31.63
N LYS A 270 14.51 -27.65 -30.86
CA LYS A 270 15.24 -27.65 -29.58
C LYS A 270 16.68 -27.19 -29.81
N MET A 271 17.04 -25.98 -29.36
CA MET A 271 18.42 -25.50 -29.37
C MET A 271 18.98 -25.56 -27.95
N SER A 272 19.84 -26.54 -27.71
CA SER A 272 20.53 -26.77 -26.44
C SER A 272 21.67 -25.76 -26.25
N GLY A 273 21.58 -24.92 -25.22
CA GLY A 273 22.69 -24.11 -24.72
C GLY A 273 23.42 -24.81 -23.56
N PRO A 274 24.74 -24.55 -23.37
CA PRO A 274 25.57 -25.30 -22.43
C PRO A 274 25.34 -24.93 -20.96
N ASN A 275 25.34 -25.98 -20.12
CA ASN A 275 25.29 -25.93 -18.67
C ASN A 275 26.48 -25.16 -18.08
N SER A 276 26.23 -24.04 -17.43
CA SER A 276 27.17 -23.42 -16.49
C SER A 276 26.76 -23.77 -15.05
N SER A 277 27.46 -24.74 -14.46
CA SER A 277 27.38 -25.10 -13.05
C SER A 277 27.91 -23.95 -12.18
N LEU A 278 27.03 -23.27 -11.45
CA LEU A 278 27.42 -22.40 -10.34
C LEU A 278 27.36 -23.22 -9.05
N ALA A 279 28.53 -23.60 -8.55
CA ALA A 279 28.71 -24.19 -7.23
C ALA A 279 28.46 -23.11 -6.16
N PHE A 280 27.44 -23.30 -5.33
CA PHE A 280 27.27 -22.55 -4.09
C PHE A 280 28.15 -23.21 -3.01
N SER A 281 29.21 -22.50 -2.61
CA SER A 281 30.02 -22.84 -1.43
C SER A 281 29.21 -22.51 -0.17
N GLN A 282 29.04 -23.52 0.70
CA GLN A 282 28.53 -23.36 2.05
C GLN A 282 29.62 -22.72 2.92
N ALA A 283 29.34 -21.53 3.47
CA ALA A 283 30.09 -20.99 4.59
C ALA A 283 29.36 -21.33 5.89
N SER A 284 29.92 -22.29 6.63
CA SER A 284 29.59 -22.55 8.03
C SER A 284 30.08 -21.39 8.89
N PHE A 285 29.20 -20.82 9.72
CA PHE A 285 29.61 -20.02 10.87
C PHE A 285 29.49 -20.90 12.12
N ALA A 286 30.63 -21.08 12.79
CA ALA A 286 30.71 -21.38 14.21
C ALA A 286 30.73 -20.06 15.00
#